data_AF-A0A376RND4-F1
#
_entry.id   AF-A0A376RND4-F1
#
_cell.length_a   1.000
_cell.length_b   1.000
_cell.length_c   1.000
_cell.angle_alpha   90.00
_cell.angle_beta   90.00
_cell.angle_gamma   90.00
#
_symmetry.space_group_name_H-M   'P 1'
#
loop_
_entity.id
_entity.type
_entity.pdbx_description
1 polymer ?
#
loop_
_entity_poly.entity_id
_entity_poly.type
_entity_poly.pdbx_seq_one_letter_code
_entity_poly.pdbx_strand_id
1 'polypeptide(L)'
;MSYSGERDNFAPHMALVPMVIEQTSRGERSFDIYSRLLKERVIFLTGQVEDHMANLIVAQMLFLEAENPEKDIYLYINSPGGVITAGMSIYDTMQFIKPDVSTICMGQAASMGAFLLTAGAKGKRFACRIRA
;
A
#
# COMPACT_ATOMS: atom_id res chain seq x y z
N MET A 1 19.45 -24.15 38.93
CA MET A 1 20.30 -23.50 37.91
C MET A 1 20.14 -24.33 36.65
N SER A 2 19.12 -24.05 35.83
CA SER A 2 19.27 -23.23 34.63
C SER A 2 17.92 -22.67 34.19
N TYR A 3 17.82 -21.34 34.11
CA TYR A 3 16.79 -20.66 33.33
C TYR A 3 17.12 -20.88 31.85
N SER A 4 16.34 -21.69 31.14
CA SER A 4 16.29 -21.66 29.69
C SER A 4 14.92 -21.10 29.31
N GLY A 5 14.86 -19.77 29.25
CA GLY A 5 13.69 -19.04 28.78
C GLY A 5 13.36 -19.49 27.36
N GLU A 6 12.13 -19.97 27.20
CA GLU A 6 11.45 -19.95 25.91
C GLU A 6 11.53 -18.51 25.42
N ARG A 7 12.34 -18.29 24.38
CA ARG A 7 12.23 -17.07 23.59
C ARG A 7 10.90 -17.18 22.90
N ASP A 8 9.88 -16.57 23.51
CA ASP A 8 8.65 -16.22 22.83
C ASP A 8 9.08 -15.56 21.53
N ASN A 9 8.86 -16.30 20.43
CA ASN A 9 8.92 -15.76 19.10
C ASN A 9 7.97 -14.56 19.13
N PHE A 10 8.53 -13.35 19.06
CA PHE A 10 7.77 -12.14 18.79
C PHE A 10 7.09 -12.32 17.43
N ALA A 11 5.94 -12.98 17.41
CA ALA A 11 4.99 -12.85 16.34
C ALA A 11 4.47 -11.42 16.46
N PRO A 12 4.72 -10.51 15.49
CA PRO A 12 4.06 -9.22 15.46
C PRO A 12 2.64 -9.44 14.93
N HIS A 13 1.90 -10.39 15.52
CA HIS A 13 0.56 -10.73 15.09
C HIS A 13 -0.44 -10.00 15.99
N MET A 14 -1.13 -9.04 15.39
CA MET A 14 -2.14 -8.15 15.97
C MET A 14 -1.60 -6.95 16.75
N ALA A 15 -0.74 -6.14 16.12
CA ALA A 15 -0.87 -4.71 16.37
C ALA A 15 -2.29 -4.31 15.95
N LEU A 16 -3.18 -4.07 16.92
CA LEU A 16 -4.55 -3.63 16.66
C LEU A 16 -4.49 -2.41 15.75
N VAL A 17 -5.01 -2.56 14.53
CA VAL A 17 -5.11 -1.43 13.59
C VAL A 17 -6.05 -0.41 14.22
N PRO A 18 -5.62 0.86 14.42
CA PRO A 18 -6.46 1.87 15.04
C PRO A 18 -7.76 2.06 14.26
N MET A 19 -8.87 2.13 14.99
CA MET A 19 -10.19 2.40 14.43
C MET A 19 -10.48 3.90 14.49
N VAL A 20 -10.99 4.45 13.40
CA VAL A 20 -11.40 5.83 13.24
C VAL A 20 -12.93 5.86 13.12
N ILE A 21 -13.57 6.74 13.88
CA ILE A 21 -15.02 6.94 13.82
C ILE A 21 -15.30 8.16 12.92
N GLU A 22 -16.03 7.95 11.84
CA GLU A 22 -16.47 9.00 10.94
C GLU A 22 -17.94 9.33 11.24
N GLN A 23 -18.19 10.56 11.70
CA GLN A 23 -19.55 11.07 11.89
C GLN A 23 -20.12 11.51 10.55
N THR A 24 -21.07 10.74 10.03
CA THR A 24 -21.85 11.12 8.86
C THR A 24 -23.22 11.65 9.29
N SER A 25 -23.88 12.42 8.44
CA SER A 25 -25.25 12.91 8.67
C SER A 25 -26.30 11.80 8.81
N ARG A 26 -25.93 10.53 8.55
CA ARG A 26 -26.76 9.32 8.75
C ARG A 26 -26.28 8.42 9.90
N GLY A 27 -25.31 8.86 10.71
CA GLY A 27 -24.80 8.12 11.88
C GLY A 27 -23.28 7.97 11.92
N GLU A 28 -22.80 7.26 12.93
CA GLU A 28 -21.38 6.95 13.14
C GLU A 28 -21.01 5.65 12.40
N ARG A 29 -19.96 5.69 11.58
CA ARG A 29 -19.34 4.48 11.00
C ARG A 29 -17.91 4.39 11.44
N SER A 30 -17.53 3.24 11.99
CA SER A 30 -16.15 2.93 12.33
C SER A 30 -15.44 2.29 11.14
N PHE A 31 -14.24 2.77 10.83
CA PHE A 31 -13.34 2.22 9.82
C PHE A 31 -11.98 1.98 10.46
N ASP A 32 -11.26 0.96 10.01
CA ASP A 32 -9.83 0.92 10.30
C ASP A 32 -9.12 2.04 9.52
N ILE A 33 -7.94 2.46 9.99
CA ILE A 33 -7.20 3.56 9.37
C ILE A 33 -6.89 3.32 7.88
N TYR A 34 -6.62 2.07 7.47
CA TYR A 34 -6.31 1.75 6.08
C TYR A 34 -7.57 1.82 5.20
N SER A 35 -8.70 1.30 5.68
CA SER A 35 -10.00 1.44 5.00
C SER A 35 -10.41 2.90 4.87
N ARG A 36 -10.12 3.74 5.87
CA ARG A 36 -10.38 5.19 5.75
C ARG A 36 -9.49 5.85 4.71
N LEU A 37 -8.23 5.45 4.60
CA LEU A 37 -7.29 5.96 3.60
C LEU A 37 -7.60 5.43 2.19
N LEU A 38 -8.10 4.20 2.06
CA LEU A 38 -8.53 3.64 0.79
C LEU A 38 -9.69 4.43 0.18
N LYS A 39 -10.62 4.94 1.00
CA LYS A 39 -11.65 5.89 0.53
C LYS A 39 -11.07 7.17 -0.06
N GLU A 40 -9.93 7.63 0.43
CA GLU A 40 -9.17 8.75 -0.15
C GLU A 40 -8.25 8.30 -1.30
N ARG A 41 -8.41 7.06 -1.78
CA ARG A 41 -7.67 6.46 -2.90
C ARG A 41 -6.18 6.25 -2.61
N VAL A 42 -5.85 6.07 -1.33
CA VAL A 42 -4.48 5.81 -0.88
C VAL A 42 -4.28 4.32 -0.65
N ILE A 43 -3.30 3.74 -1.34
CA ILE A 43 -2.88 2.34 -1.21
C ILE A 43 -1.44 2.31 -0.70
N PHE A 44 -1.16 1.43 0.25
CA PHE A 44 0.18 1.23 0.79
C PHE A 44 0.82 -0.06 0.27
N LEU A 45 2.04 0.05 -0.23
CA LEU A 45 2.94 -1.06 -0.53
C LEU A 45 4.10 -0.96 0.46
N THR A 46 4.00 -1.68 1.56
CA THR A 46 4.95 -1.63 2.68
C THR A 46 5.53 -3.01 2.97
N GLY A 47 6.86 -3.11 3.04
CA GLY A 47 7.54 -4.39 3.26
C GLY A 47 7.84 -5.14 1.96
N GLN A 48 8.08 -6.44 2.06
CA GLN A 48 8.51 -7.27 0.93
C GLN A 48 7.36 -7.49 -0.07
N VAL A 49 7.66 -7.38 -1.36
CA VAL A 49 6.67 -7.68 -2.41
C VAL A 49 6.48 -9.18 -2.51
N GLU A 50 5.27 -9.63 -2.20
CA GLU A 50 4.86 -11.04 -2.19
C GLU A 50 3.51 -11.20 -2.90
N ASP A 51 3.21 -12.43 -3.37
CA ASP A 51 2.02 -12.70 -4.17
C ASP A 51 0.71 -12.30 -3.45
N HIS A 52 0.62 -12.53 -2.14
CA HIS A 52 -0.56 -12.15 -1.36
C HIS A 52 -0.73 -10.63 -1.29
N MET A 53 0.34 -9.89 -1.01
CA MET A 53 0.34 -8.42 -0.98
C MET A 53 -0.03 -7.86 -2.34
N ALA A 54 0.57 -8.38 -3.41
CA ALA A 54 0.28 -7.95 -4.78
C ALA A 54 -1.20 -8.17 -5.13
N ASN A 55 -1.75 -9.33 -4.79
CA ASN A 55 -3.17 -9.61 -5.02
C ASN A 55 -4.10 -8.63 -4.29
N LEU A 56 -3.77 -8.24 -3.05
CA LEU A 56 -4.53 -7.23 -2.31
C LEU A 56 -4.42 -5.83 -2.95
N ILE A 57 -3.24 -5.44 -3.42
CA ILE A 57 -3.03 -4.15 -4.10
C ILE A 57 -3.80 -4.10 -5.43
N VAL A 58 -3.74 -5.18 -6.21
CA VAL A 58 -4.49 -5.30 -7.47
C VAL A 58 -6.00 -5.20 -7.23
N ALA A 59 -6.53 -5.91 -6.23
CA ALA A 59 -7.93 -5.83 -5.86
C ALA A 59 -8.36 -4.41 -5.45
N GLN A 60 -7.51 -3.70 -4.68
CA GLN A 60 -7.76 -2.30 -4.31
C GLN A 60 -7.77 -1.38 -5.52
N MET A 61 -6.84 -1.53 -6.48
CA MET A 61 -6.81 -0.71 -7.69
C MET A 61 -8.07 -0.90 -8.55
N LEU A 62 -8.49 -2.15 -8.77
CA LEU A 62 -9.71 -2.46 -9.51
C LEU A 62 -10.96 -1.92 -8.81
N PHE A 63 -11.00 -2.00 -7.49
CA PHE A 63 -12.09 -1.40 -6.70
C PHE A 63 -12.16 0.12 -6.88
N LEU A 64 -11.03 0.82 -6.83
CA LEU A 64 -10.97 2.28 -7.01
C LEU A 64 -11.31 2.74 -8.43
N GLU A 65 -10.92 1.96 -9.43
CA GLU A 65 -11.35 2.17 -10.82
C GLU A 65 -12.87 2.07 -10.95
N ALA A 66 -13.48 1.03 -10.38
CA ALA A 66 -14.93 0.83 -10.44
C ALA A 66 -15.72 1.93 -9.71
N GLU A 67 -15.16 2.49 -8.63
CA GLU A 67 -15.79 3.57 -7.87
C GLU A 67 -15.78 4.91 -8.64
N ASN A 68 -14.64 5.29 -9.20
CA ASN A 68 -14.53 6.48 -10.06
C ASN A 68 -13.27 6.37 -10.93
N PRO A 69 -13.39 6.17 -12.25
CA PRO A 69 -12.25 5.98 -13.14
C PRO A 69 -11.48 7.27 -13.47
N GLU A 70 -12.01 8.45 -13.13
CA GLU A 70 -11.41 9.75 -13.49
C GLU A 70 -10.47 10.31 -12.42
N LYS A 71 -10.56 9.80 -11.18
CA LYS A 71 -9.77 10.30 -10.05
C LYS A 71 -8.50 9.48 -9.86
N ASP A 72 -7.38 10.16 -9.68
CA ASP A 72 -6.07 9.56 -9.42
C ASP A 72 -6.07 8.60 -8.21
N ILE A 73 -5.19 7.60 -8.29
CA ILE A 73 -4.86 6.68 -7.20
C ILE A 73 -3.47 7.03 -6.66
N TYR A 74 -3.30 7.03 -5.34
CA TYR A 74 -2.02 7.31 -4.70
C TYR A 74 -1.41 6.04 -4.12
N LEU A 75 -0.32 5.57 -4.72
CA LEU A 75 0.43 4.41 -4.28
C LEU A 75 1.66 4.85 -3.47
N TYR A 76 1.61 4.59 -2.17
CA TYR A 76 2.69 4.88 -1.22
C TYR A 76 3.61 3.65 -1.11
N ILE A 77 4.87 3.82 -1.47
CA ILE A 77 5.84 2.73 -1.59
C ILE A 77 6.91 2.86 -0.50
N ASN A 78 7.01 1.84 0.34
CA ASN A 78 8.08 1.63 1.30
C ASN A 78 8.51 0.16 1.27
N SER A 79 9.34 -0.22 0.30
CA SER A 79 9.65 -1.62 0.05
C SER A 79 11.12 -1.83 -0.33
N PRO A 80 11.78 -2.85 0.25
CA PRO A 80 13.10 -3.31 -0.22
C PRO A 80 13.01 -4.10 -1.54
N GLY A 81 11.81 -4.32 -2.09
CA GLY A 81 11.56 -5.15 -3.26
C GLY A 81 11.00 -6.53 -2.88
N GLY A 82 11.08 -7.49 -3.81
CA GLY A 82 10.56 -8.84 -3.57
C GLY A 82 10.38 -9.63 -4.87
N VAL A 83 9.35 -10.46 -4.90
CA VAL A 83 9.05 -11.37 -6.01
C VAL A 83 8.70 -10.58 -7.28
N ILE A 84 9.37 -10.91 -8.38
CA ILE A 84 9.23 -10.18 -9.65
C ILE A 84 7.83 -10.38 -10.23
N THR A 85 7.31 -11.62 -10.24
CA THR A 85 5.97 -11.93 -10.77
C THR A 85 4.87 -11.21 -10.01
N ALA A 86 4.98 -11.13 -8.68
CA ALA A 86 4.09 -10.33 -7.83
C ALA A 86 4.16 -8.84 -8.18
N GLY A 87 5.36 -8.30 -8.37
CA GLY A 87 5.49 -6.89 -8.78
C GLY A 87 5.00 -6.64 -10.21
N MET A 88 5.12 -7.60 -11.13
CA MET A 88 4.59 -7.50 -12.48
C MET A 88 3.06 -7.46 -12.50
N SER A 89 2.36 -8.22 -11.65
CA SER A 89 0.90 -8.15 -11.60
C SER A 89 0.39 -6.78 -11.13
N ILE A 90 1.09 -6.15 -10.18
CA ILE A 90 0.82 -4.76 -9.78
C ILE A 90 1.09 -3.82 -10.96
N TYR A 91 2.24 -3.95 -11.61
CA TYR A 91 2.62 -3.11 -12.75
C TYR A 91 1.61 -3.19 -13.90
N ASP A 92 1.23 -4.39 -14.31
CA ASP A 92 0.28 -4.60 -15.41
C ASP A 92 -1.09 -4.01 -15.05
N THR A 93 -1.51 -4.14 -13.78
CA THR A 93 -2.74 -3.52 -13.29
C THR A 93 -2.66 -1.98 -13.33
N MET A 94 -1.53 -1.39 -12.92
CA MET A 94 -1.33 0.07 -13.01
C MET A 94 -1.45 0.59 -14.45
N GLN A 95 -1.05 -0.20 -15.45
CA GLN A 95 -1.18 0.18 -16.87
C GLN A 95 -2.56 -0.15 -17.46
N PHE A 96 -3.26 -1.13 -16.88
CA PHE A 96 -4.57 -1.58 -17.36
C PHE A 96 -5.71 -0.64 -16.94
N ILE A 97 -5.68 -0.17 -15.70
CA ILE A 97 -6.75 0.66 -15.15
C ILE A 97 -6.76 2.05 -15.79
N LYS A 98 -7.95 2.66 -15.88
CA LYS A 98 -8.10 4.03 -16.42
C LYS A 98 -7.51 5.15 -15.53
N PRO A 99 -7.63 5.10 -14.19
CA PRO A 99 -7.06 6.14 -13.33
C PRO A 99 -5.54 6.26 -13.46
N ASP A 100 -5.02 7.49 -13.41
CA ASP A 100 -3.59 7.70 -13.26
C ASP A 100 -3.13 7.23 -11.86
N VAL A 101 -2.07 6.43 -11.82
CA VAL A 101 -1.45 6.00 -10.57
C VAL A 101 -0.28 6.93 -10.22
N SER A 102 -0.48 7.76 -9.20
CA SER A 102 0.55 8.60 -8.59
C SER A 102 1.37 7.78 -7.60
N THR A 103 2.68 7.76 -7.75
CA THR A 103 3.57 6.94 -6.91
C THR A 103 4.40 7.83 -5.98
N ILE A 104 4.43 7.50 -4.68
CA ILE A 104 5.18 8.25 -3.67
C ILE A 104 6.10 7.32 -2.90
N CYS A 105 7.41 7.51 -3.02
CA CYS A 105 8.39 6.82 -2.19
C CYS A 105 8.43 7.42 -0.79
N MET A 106 8.16 6.58 0.21
CA MET A 106 8.22 6.90 1.63
C MET A 106 9.24 6.00 2.32
N GLY A 107 10.38 6.54 2.70
CA GLY A 107 11.48 5.73 3.25
C GLY A 107 12.33 5.15 2.13
N GLN A 108 12.08 3.89 1.72
CA GLN A 108 12.87 3.22 0.69
C GLN A 108 12.00 2.64 -0.44
N ALA A 109 12.55 2.66 -1.64
CA ALA A 109 12.04 1.91 -2.79
C ALA A 109 13.24 1.27 -3.49
N ALA A 110 13.41 -0.05 -3.32
CA ALA A 110 14.50 -0.81 -3.92
C ALA A 110 13.97 -1.98 -4.77
N SER A 111 14.74 -2.39 -5.78
CA SER A 111 14.37 -3.48 -6.70
C SER A 111 12.95 -3.30 -7.28
N MET A 112 12.03 -4.25 -7.09
CA MET A 112 10.63 -4.12 -7.53
C MET A 112 9.91 -2.90 -6.95
N GLY A 113 10.28 -2.44 -5.75
CA GLY A 113 9.74 -1.19 -5.20
C GLY A 113 10.17 0.04 -6.02
N ALA A 114 11.44 0.09 -6.46
CA ALA A 114 11.94 1.14 -7.34
C ALA A 114 11.31 1.07 -8.74
N PHE A 115 11.15 -0.15 -9.26
CA PHE A 115 10.49 -0.38 -10.54
C PHE A 115 9.05 0.17 -10.54
N LEU A 116 8.24 -0.22 -9.55
CA LEU A 116 6.86 0.26 -9.39
C LEU A 116 6.80 1.77 -9.15
N LEU A 117 7.75 2.34 -8.41
CA LEU A 117 7.85 3.79 -8.25
C LEU A 117 8.00 4.50 -9.60
N THR A 118 8.88 4.00 -10.47
CA THR A 118 9.12 4.61 -11.78
C THR A 118 7.97 4.39 -12.78
N ALA A 119 7.16 3.35 -12.56
CA ALA A 119 6.01 2.98 -13.38
C ALA A 119 4.76 3.85 -13.17
N GLY A 120 4.76 4.71 -12.16
CA GLY A 120 3.69 5.68 -11.94
C GLY A 120 3.50 6.64 -13.12
N ALA A 121 2.33 7.28 -13.18
CA ALA A 121 1.94 8.19 -14.24
C ALA A 121 2.96 9.32 -14.42
N LYS A 122 3.20 9.71 -15.68
CA LYS A 122 4.21 10.72 -16.02
C LYS A 122 3.89 12.05 -15.32
N GLY A 123 4.87 12.59 -14.58
CA GLY A 123 4.71 13.83 -13.82
C GLY A 123 4.06 13.65 -12.43
N LYS A 124 3.64 12.44 -12.07
CA LYS A 124 3.02 12.09 -10.77
C LYS A 124 3.86 11.07 -9.99
N ARG A 125 5.19 11.18 -10.08
CA ARG A 125 6.15 10.30 -9.39
C ARG A 125 6.95 11.14 -8.41
N PHE A 126 6.79 10.85 -7.13
CA PHE A 126 7.34 11.65 -6.05
C PHE A 126 8.20 10.80 -5.12
N ALA A 127 9.18 11.42 -4.49
CA ALA A 127 9.96 10.80 -3.44
C ALA A 127 10.04 11.77 -2.27
N CYS A 128 9.81 11.25 -1.07
CA CYS A 128 10.01 12.03 0.14
C CYS A 128 11.50 12.38 0.26
N ARG A 129 11.80 13.66 0.46
CA ARG A 129 13.17 14.13 0.67
C ARG A 129 13.59 13.78 2.09
N ILE A 130 14.66 12.99 2.23
CA ILE A 130 15.33 12.84 3.52
C ILE A 130 15.92 14.20 3.88
N ARG A 131 15.38 14.83 4.92
CA ARG A 131 16.02 15.98 5.57
C ARG A 131 16.97 15.40 6.61
N ALA A 132 18.26 15.50 6.34
CA ALA A 132 19.33 15.24 7.30
C ALA A 132 19.48 16.42 8.26
#